data_AF-A0A938L042-F1
#
_entry.id   AF-A0A938L042-F1
#
_cell.length_a   1.000
_cell.length_b   1.000
_cell.length_c   1.000
_cell.angle_alpha   90.00
_cell.angle_beta   90.00
_cell.angle_gamma   90.00
#
_symmetry.space_group_name_H-M   'P 1'
#
loop_
_entity.id
_entity.type
_entity.pdbx_description
1 polymer ?
#
loop_
_entity_poly.entity_id
_entity_poly.type
_entity_poly.pdbx_seq_one_letter_code
_entity_poly.pdbx_strand_id
1 'polypeptide(L)'
;MISTFEMEVGGRILTLETGRFAGLADGAVSVRYGDTMVLATACASKNPREGADFLPLTVDVEEKMYAAGKVPGGFFRREGRPSSDAVLMARLIDRPLRPLFPKRFFNDVQIVVTVLSADRVEQPDTLGIIGAAAALTISDIPFDQPLGACRIGLSDGELVVNPTFEESESGLLDLVVAGTGDAVMMVEAGAREVNEEVIVDALELAQEVNGAIVDLIREMREKVGKQKRAFEPGPAAAAAERATREFLGDSVRKALAAPGDKQTRQTALAEIEARLVEALGGAHNPAHLTGALHDEEAAAIRDAILRENRRPDGRRPDEIRPLSSETGLLPRVHGSALFTRGETQVLSSVTLASLGDAQRLDTLSPQTEKRFLHHYNFPPYSTGEVRRMGTG
;
A
#
# COMPACT_ATOMS: atom_id res chain seq x y z
N MET A 1 -29.89 12.60 -1.83
CA MET A 1 -30.28 12.50 -0.41
C MET A 1 -29.00 12.32 0.38
N ILE A 2 -28.84 13.01 1.50
CA ILE A 2 -27.67 12.85 2.37
C ILE A 2 -27.97 11.69 3.33
N SER A 3 -27.00 10.80 3.51
CA SER A 3 -27.11 9.66 4.42
C SER A 3 -25.88 9.60 5.31
N THR A 4 -26.11 9.36 6.59
CA THR A 4 -25.10 9.38 7.66
C THR A 4 -25.16 8.08 8.43
N PHE A 5 -24.00 7.52 8.73
CA PHE A 5 -23.79 6.26 9.46
C PHE A 5 -22.76 6.52 10.55
N GLU A 6 -23.03 6.06 11.77
CA GLU A 6 -22.21 6.39 12.94
C GLU A 6 -21.98 5.17 13.80
N MET A 7 -20.79 5.10 14.39
CA MET A 7 -20.44 4.11 15.42
C MET A 7 -19.44 4.71 16.40
N GLU A 8 -19.34 4.14 17.59
CA GLU A 8 -18.29 4.47 18.54
C GLU A 8 -17.04 3.61 18.27
N VAL A 9 -15.88 4.24 18.19
CA VAL A 9 -14.55 3.59 18.09
C VAL A 9 -13.62 4.32 19.03
N GLY A 10 -12.87 3.62 19.88
CA GLY A 10 -11.88 4.26 20.78
C GLY A 10 -12.46 5.39 21.66
N GLY A 11 -13.73 5.26 22.08
CA GLY A 11 -14.46 6.23 22.91
C GLY A 11 -14.93 7.50 22.18
N ARG A 12 -14.86 7.54 20.85
CA ARG A 12 -15.23 8.69 20.01
C ARG A 12 -16.13 8.24 18.86
N ILE A 13 -16.96 9.14 18.35
CA ILE A 13 -17.87 8.83 17.24
C ILE A 13 -17.13 8.93 15.91
N LEU A 14 -17.14 7.84 15.16
CA LEU A 14 -16.79 7.77 13.74
C LEU A 14 -18.06 7.98 12.91
N THR A 15 -18.08 9.03 12.09
CA THR A 15 -19.20 9.34 11.18
C THR A 15 -18.78 9.11 9.72
N LEU A 16 -19.56 8.33 8.97
CA LEU A 16 -19.50 8.21 7.52
C LEU A 16 -20.72 8.91 6.90
N GLU A 17 -20.49 9.85 5.98
CA GLU A 17 -21.56 10.56 5.27
C GLU A 17 -21.36 10.48 3.75
N THR A 18 -22.45 10.29 3.01
CA THR A 18 -22.46 10.40 1.53
C THR A 18 -23.65 11.20 1.01
N GLY A 19 -23.58 11.60 -0.26
CA GLY A 19 -24.62 12.35 -0.96
C GLY A 19 -24.52 13.87 -0.82
N ARG A 20 -23.63 14.39 0.03
CA ARG A 20 -23.36 15.83 0.17
C ARG A 20 -22.34 16.34 -0.84
N PHE A 21 -21.20 15.65 -0.96
CA PHE A 21 -20.06 16.09 -1.77
C PHE A 21 -19.84 15.21 -2.99
N ALA A 22 -19.21 15.79 -4.03
CA ALA A 22 -18.70 15.07 -5.19
C ALA A 22 -19.70 14.10 -5.86
N GLY A 23 -20.95 14.53 -6.05
CA GLY A 23 -22.03 13.67 -6.59
C GLY A 23 -21.83 13.13 -8.01
N LEU A 24 -20.78 13.56 -8.72
CA LEU A 24 -20.38 13.02 -10.02
C LEU A 24 -19.36 11.88 -9.95
N ALA A 25 -18.73 11.65 -8.79
CA ALA A 25 -17.82 10.52 -8.61
C ALA A 25 -18.57 9.18 -8.62
N ASP A 26 -17.86 8.09 -8.92
CA ASP A 26 -18.44 6.76 -8.83
C ASP A 26 -18.79 6.43 -7.38
N GLY A 27 -17.97 6.85 -6.42
CA GLY A 27 -18.28 6.87 -4.99
C GLY A 27 -17.64 8.06 -4.29
N ALA A 28 -18.32 8.62 -3.30
CA ALA A 28 -17.82 9.72 -2.47
C ALA A 28 -18.32 9.58 -1.03
N VAL A 29 -17.40 9.59 -0.08
CA VAL A 29 -17.71 9.48 1.36
C VAL A 29 -16.85 10.48 2.12
N SER A 30 -17.49 11.30 2.95
CA SER A 30 -16.77 12.05 3.97
C SER A 30 -16.74 11.26 5.28
N VAL A 31 -15.58 11.18 5.88
CA VAL A 31 -15.34 10.52 7.16
C VAL A 31 -14.96 11.59 8.18
N ARG A 32 -15.59 11.55 9.35
CA ARG A 32 -15.27 12.44 10.47
C ARG A 32 -15.04 11.64 11.74
N TYR A 33 -14.01 12.01 12.48
CA TYR A 33 -13.69 11.48 13.80
C TYR A 33 -13.10 12.61 14.63
N GLY A 34 -13.75 12.95 15.76
CA GLY A 34 -13.54 14.24 16.39
C GLY A 34 -13.94 15.39 15.45
N ASP A 35 -13.10 16.42 15.37
CA ASP A 35 -13.26 17.54 14.43
C ASP A 35 -12.40 17.36 13.16
N THR A 36 -11.61 16.29 13.08
CA THR A 36 -10.90 15.92 11.86
C THR A 36 -11.83 15.25 10.84
N MET A 37 -11.81 15.75 9.61
CA MET A 37 -12.69 15.33 8.52
C MET A 37 -11.93 15.19 7.21
N VAL A 38 -12.13 14.06 6.54
CA VAL A 38 -11.60 13.80 5.19
C VAL A 38 -12.74 13.52 4.20
N LEU A 39 -12.55 13.86 2.94
CA LEU A 39 -13.41 13.46 1.82
C LEU A 39 -12.64 12.50 0.93
N ALA A 40 -13.11 11.26 0.83
CA ALA A 40 -12.59 10.27 -0.10
C ALA A 40 -13.51 10.14 -1.30
N THR A 41 -12.94 10.18 -2.51
CA THR A 41 -13.64 9.94 -3.77
C THR A 41 -12.97 8.82 -4.53
N ALA A 42 -13.77 7.97 -5.17
CA ALA A 42 -13.32 6.92 -6.07
C ALA A 42 -13.97 7.09 -7.44
N CYS A 43 -13.14 7.02 -8.48
CA CYS A 43 -13.55 7.08 -9.88
C CYS A 43 -12.83 5.98 -10.65
N ALA A 44 -13.52 5.31 -11.57
CA ALA A 44 -12.92 4.38 -12.50
C ALA A 44 -13.32 4.66 -13.94
N SER A 45 -12.37 4.50 -14.87
CA SER A 45 -12.67 4.58 -16.30
C SER A 45 -13.70 3.51 -16.70
N LYS A 46 -14.49 3.78 -17.75
CA LYS A 46 -15.45 2.80 -18.29
C LYS A 46 -14.74 1.62 -18.97
N ASN A 47 -13.67 1.92 -19.69
CA ASN A 47 -12.86 0.95 -20.42
C ASN A 47 -11.39 1.01 -19.97
N PRO A 48 -10.65 -0.10 -19.99
CA PRO A 48 -9.20 -0.10 -19.78
C PRO A 48 -8.49 0.69 -20.88
N ARG A 49 -7.30 1.22 -20.58
CA ARG A 49 -6.43 1.82 -21.59
C ARG A 49 -5.93 0.74 -22.54
N GLU A 50 -5.72 1.11 -23.80
CA GLU A 50 -5.11 0.22 -24.78
C GLU A 50 -3.71 -0.18 -24.31
N GLY A 51 -3.43 -1.49 -24.29
CA GLY A 51 -2.15 -2.04 -23.84
C GLY A 51 -1.95 -2.09 -22.32
N ALA A 52 -2.96 -1.77 -21.50
CA ALA A 52 -2.83 -1.94 -20.05
C ALA A 52 -2.70 -3.43 -19.67
N ASP A 53 -1.63 -3.75 -18.94
CA ASP A 53 -1.26 -5.10 -18.49
C ASP A 53 -1.13 -5.21 -16.96
N PHE A 54 -1.37 -4.12 -16.23
CA PHE A 54 -1.42 -4.04 -14.77
C PHE A 54 -2.65 -3.25 -14.31
N LEU A 55 -2.94 -3.24 -13.01
CA LEU A 55 -3.98 -2.38 -12.41
C LEU A 55 -3.46 -0.94 -12.26
N PRO A 56 -3.91 0.04 -13.07
CA PRO A 56 -3.57 1.44 -12.91
C PRO A 56 -4.41 2.08 -11.79
N LEU A 57 -4.11 1.70 -10.55
CA LEU A 57 -4.62 2.34 -9.35
C LEU A 57 -3.67 3.47 -8.93
N THR A 58 -4.22 4.68 -8.82
CA THR A 58 -3.56 5.86 -8.26
C THR A 58 -4.31 6.30 -7.01
N VAL A 59 -3.57 6.58 -5.94
CA VAL A 59 -4.10 7.19 -4.72
C VAL A 59 -3.39 8.50 -4.48
N ASP A 60 -4.17 9.58 -4.37
CA ASP A 60 -3.69 10.93 -4.09
C ASP A 60 -4.26 11.40 -2.74
N VAL A 61 -3.41 12.03 -1.93
CA VAL A 61 -3.82 12.68 -0.68
C VAL A 61 -3.53 14.16 -0.78
N GLU A 62 -4.58 14.96 -0.59
CA GLU A 62 -4.55 16.41 -0.68
C GLU A 62 -4.72 17.01 0.72
N GLU A 63 -3.61 17.41 1.32
CA GLU A 63 -3.61 18.21 2.55
C GLU A 63 -3.86 19.67 2.19
N LYS A 64 -4.95 20.26 2.70
CA LYS A 64 -5.26 21.67 2.50
C LYS A 64 -5.00 22.44 3.77
N MET A 65 -4.21 23.50 3.70
CA MET A 65 -3.83 24.27 4.91
C MET A 65 -5.02 24.94 5.57
N TYR A 66 -6.07 25.22 4.80
CA TYR A 66 -7.34 25.70 5.36
C TYR A 66 -7.97 24.72 6.34
N ALA A 67 -7.66 23.41 6.26
CA ALA A 67 -8.20 22.40 7.15
C ALA A 67 -7.85 22.68 8.63
N ALA A 68 -6.72 23.36 8.85
CA ALA A 68 -6.28 23.86 10.16
C ALA A 68 -6.39 25.38 10.29
N GLY A 69 -7.16 26.06 9.41
CA GLY A 69 -7.32 27.52 9.41
C GLY A 69 -6.05 28.30 9.04
N LYS A 70 -5.11 27.68 8.32
CA LYS A 70 -3.82 28.29 7.93
C LYS A 70 -3.80 28.72 6.46
N VAL A 71 -3.06 29.78 6.18
CA VAL A 71 -2.67 30.14 4.80
C VAL A 71 -1.35 29.44 4.48
N PRO A 72 -1.21 28.75 3.33
CA PRO A 72 0.02 28.05 2.99
C PRO A 72 1.29 28.91 3.09
N GLY A 73 2.36 28.31 3.59
CA GLY A 73 3.70 28.87 3.50
C GLY A 73 4.20 28.93 2.06
N GLY A 74 5.25 29.73 1.84
CA GLY A 74 5.89 29.91 0.54
C GLY A 74 5.41 31.12 -0.25
N PHE A 75 6.15 31.44 -1.32
CA PHE A 75 5.96 32.66 -2.11
C PHE A 75 4.57 32.76 -2.75
N PHE A 76 4.03 31.64 -3.24
CA PHE A 76 2.77 31.60 -3.97
C PHE A 76 1.51 31.50 -3.09
N ARG A 77 1.65 31.30 -1.77
CA ARG A 77 0.51 31.14 -0.82
C ARG A 77 -0.52 30.10 -1.27
N ARG A 78 -0.04 28.99 -1.85
CA ARG A 78 -0.85 27.91 -2.42
C ARG A 78 -0.17 26.58 -2.17
N GLU A 79 -0.95 25.53 -1.92
CA GLU A 79 -0.45 24.17 -1.80
C GLU A 79 0.24 23.73 -3.09
N GLY A 80 1.44 23.18 -2.95
CA GLY A 80 2.29 22.74 -4.05
C GLY A 80 2.24 21.24 -4.24
N ARG A 81 3.42 20.62 -4.34
CA ARG A 81 3.54 19.16 -4.37
C ARG A 81 3.10 18.56 -3.03
N PRO A 82 2.58 17.31 -3.02
CA PRO A 82 2.25 16.60 -1.80
C PRO A 82 3.43 16.57 -0.81
N SER A 83 3.12 16.70 0.47
CA SER A 83 4.09 16.55 1.56
C SER A 83 4.53 15.08 1.67
N SER A 84 5.63 14.81 2.39
CA SER A 84 6.01 13.41 2.69
C SER A 84 4.92 12.69 3.47
N ASP A 85 4.23 13.37 4.39
CA ASP A 85 3.17 12.78 5.20
C ASP A 85 1.95 12.42 4.31
N ALA A 86 1.59 13.30 3.37
CA ALA A 86 0.54 13.02 2.38
C ALA A 86 0.88 11.83 1.48
N VAL A 87 2.13 11.72 1.01
CA VAL A 87 2.59 10.58 0.21
C VAL A 87 2.58 9.29 1.02
N LEU A 88 2.98 9.32 2.30
CA LEU A 88 2.92 8.16 3.19
C LEU A 88 1.47 7.73 3.43
N MET A 89 0.56 8.68 3.69
CA MET A 89 -0.87 8.41 3.82
C MET A 89 -1.46 7.80 2.54
N ALA A 90 -1.08 8.31 1.36
CA ALA A 90 -1.52 7.73 0.08
C ALA A 90 -1.08 6.27 -0.05
N ARG A 91 0.14 5.93 0.39
CA ARG A 91 0.65 4.55 0.40
C ARG A 91 -0.07 3.68 1.45
N LEU A 92 -0.42 4.22 2.61
CA LEU A 92 -1.21 3.51 3.62
C LEU A 92 -2.62 3.18 3.12
N ILE A 93 -3.20 4.01 2.25
CA ILE A 93 -4.49 3.75 1.60
C ILE A 93 -4.34 2.75 0.43
N ASP A 94 -3.32 2.90 -0.41
CA ASP A 94 -3.12 2.05 -1.59
C ASP A 94 -2.86 0.58 -1.22
N ARG A 95 -1.93 0.34 -0.28
CA ARG A 95 -1.44 -1.00 0.10
C ARG A 95 -2.55 -1.99 0.46
N PRO A 96 -3.52 -1.67 1.34
CA PRO A 96 -4.56 -2.62 1.71
C PRO A 96 -5.67 -2.74 0.66
N LEU A 97 -5.91 -1.72 -0.17
CA LEU A 97 -6.97 -1.74 -1.19
C LEU A 97 -6.55 -2.46 -2.47
N ARG A 98 -5.31 -2.27 -2.92
CA ARG A 98 -4.79 -2.81 -4.19
C ARG A 98 -5.00 -4.33 -4.37
N PRO A 99 -4.74 -5.18 -3.36
CA PRO A 99 -4.92 -6.64 -3.50
C PRO A 99 -6.38 -7.09 -3.58
N LEU A 100 -7.34 -6.23 -3.20
CA LEU A 100 -8.76 -6.57 -3.15
C LEU A 100 -9.50 -6.27 -4.46
N PHE A 101 -8.84 -5.61 -5.42
CA PHE A 101 -9.37 -5.51 -6.77
C PHE A 101 -9.33 -6.88 -7.47
N PRO A 102 -10.33 -7.21 -8.29
CA PRO A 102 -10.32 -8.42 -9.09
C PRO A 102 -9.04 -8.52 -9.94
N LYS A 103 -8.51 -9.74 -10.06
CA LYS A 103 -7.38 -10.00 -10.95
C LYS A 103 -7.73 -9.55 -12.38
N ARG A 104 -6.74 -8.98 -13.07
CA ARG A 104 -6.88 -8.48 -14.45
C ARG A 104 -7.86 -7.31 -14.62
N PHE A 105 -8.22 -6.62 -13.54
CA PHE A 105 -8.94 -5.36 -13.63
C PHE A 105 -7.96 -4.25 -14.07
N PHE A 106 -8.09 -3.78 -15.31
CA PHE A 106 -7.13 -2.86 -15.95
C PHE A 106 -7.73 -1.48 -16.25
N ASN A 107 -8.91 -1.20 -15.72
CA ASN A 107 -9.50 0.14 -15.76
C ASN A 107 -8.66 1.09 -14.89
N ASP A 108 -8.52 2.34 -15.33
CA ASP A 108 -7.95 3.39 -14.49
C ASP A 108 -8.82 3.56 -13.27
N VAL A 109 -8.21 3.48 -12.09
CA VAL A 109 -8.88 3.77 -10.82
C VAL A 109 -8.12 4.90 -10.15
N GLN A 110 -8.83 5.97 -9.82
CA GLN A 110 -8.29 7.06 -9.04
C GLN A 110 -9.05 7.19 -7.73
N ILE A 111 -8.31 7.18 -6.64
CA ILE A 111 -8.80 7.51 -5.31
C ILE A 111 -8.14 8.82 -4.90
N VAL A 112 -8.96 9.81 -4.53
CA VAL A 112 -8.47 11.08 -4.00
C VAL A 112 -9.04 11.26 -2.62
N VAL A 113 -8.16 11.47 -1.63
CA VAL A 113 -8.55 11.80 -0.26
C VAL A 113 -8.13 13.23 0.03
N THR A 114 -9.09 14.10 0.32
CA THR A 114 -8.83 15.49 0.70
C THR A 114 -9.08 15.67 2.19
N VAL A 115 -8.10 16.22 2.91
CA VAL A 115 -8.30 16.61 4.32
C VAL A 115 -9.05 17.95 4.33
N LEU A 116 -10.30 17.92 4.78
CA LEU A 116 -11.20 19.08 4.80
C LEU A 116 -11.11 19.85 6.12
N SER A 117 -10.90 19.15 7.23
CA SER A 117 -10.71 19.73 8.56
C SER A 117 -9.73 18.88 9.36
N ALA A 118 -8.88 19.55 10.15
CA ALA A 118 -7.88 18.90 10.99
C ALA A 118 -7.83 19.60 12.35
N ASP A 119 -8.22 18.89 13.40
CA ASP A 119 -8.21 19.39 14.78
C ASP A 119 -6.83 19.34 15.45
N ARG A 120 -5.88 18.65 14.81
CA ARG A 120 -4.50 18.42 15.29
C ARG A 120 -4.44 17.58 16.57
N VAL A 121 -5.53 16.90 16.91
CA VAL A 121 -5.63 15.90 17.97
C VAL A 121 -5.68 14.52 17.33
N GLU A 122 -6.54 14.36 16.32
CA GLU A 122 -6.76 13.12 15.60
C GLU A 122 -5.95 13.04 14.31
N GLN A 123 -5.54 11.81 13.98
CA GLN A 123 -4.74 11.55 12.78
C GLN A 123 -5.66 11.24 11.59
N PRO A 124 -5.51 11.91 10.43
CA PRO A 124 -6.42 11.72 9.30
C PRO A 124 -6.19 10.44 8.48
N ASP A 125 -5.09 9.73 8.74
CA ASP A 125 -4.61 8.63 7.90
C ASP A 125 -5.55 7.42 7.89
N THR A 126 -5.96 6.93 9.06
CA THR A 126 -6.94 5.84 9.19
C THR A 126 -8.29 6.21 8.58
N LEU A 127 -8.72 7.47 8.75
CA LEU A 127 -9.95 7.99 8.14
C LEU A 127 -9.88 7.96 6.61
N GLY A 128 -8.72 8.25 6.03
CA GLY A 128 -8.49 8.15 4.61
C GLY A 128 -8.65 6.73 4.08
N ILE A 129 -8.16 5.74 4.83
CA ILE A 129 -8.31 4.31 4.48
C ILE A 129 -9.80 3.91 4.53
N ILE A 130 -10.49 4.21 5.63
CA ILE A 130 -11.92 3.93 5.83
C ILE A 130 -12.74 4.61 4.73
N GLY A 131 -12.47 5.88 4.46
CA GLY A 131 -13.19 6.67 3.46
C GLY A 131 -13.00 6.13 2.05
N ALA A 132 -11.77 5.77 1.68
CA ALA A 132 -11.47 5.17 0.38
C ALA A 132 -12.16 3.81 0.22
N ALA A 133 -12.10 2.95 1.25
CA ALA A 133 -12.78 1.67 1.27
C ALA A 133 -14.30 1.85 1.15
N ALA A 134 -14.90 2.78 1.90
CA ALA A 134 -16.33 3.08 1.85
C ALA A 134 -16.74 3.63 0.47
N ALA A 135 -15.98 4.58 -0.09
CA ALA A 135 -16.23 5.16 -1.41
C ALA A 135 -16.19 4.09 -2.52
N LEU A 136 -15.19 3.22 -2.53
CA LEU A 136 -15.13 2.08 -3.45
C LEU A 136 -16.32 1.15 -3.25
N THR A 137 -16.68 0.86 -1.99
CA THR A 137 -17.73 -0.09 -1.66
C THR A 137 -19.12 0.38 -2.10
N ILE A 138 -19.46 1.67 -1.93
CA ILE A 138 -20.74 2.23 -2.39
C ILE A 138 -20.75 2.57 -3.90
N SER A 139 -19.59 2.59 -4.55
CA SER A 139 -19.49 2.81 -6.00
C SER A 139 -19.93 1.57 -6.80
N ASP A 140 -20.05 1.74 -8.11
CA ASP A 140 -20.25 0.62 -9.04
C ASP A 140 -18.94 -0.10 -9.39
N ILE A 141 -17.77 0.34 -8.91
CA ILE A 141 -16.47 -0.26 -9.21
C ILE A 141 -16.41 -1.69 -8.63
N PRO A 142 -15.89 -2.71 -9.36
CA PRO A 142 -15.77 -4.09 -8.88
C PRO A 142 -14.83 -4.19 -7.68
N PHE A 143 -15.39 -4.07 -6.49
CA PHE A 143 -14.69 -4.05 -5.20
C PHE A 143 -15.69 -4.51 -4.15
N ASP A 144 -15.59 -5.78 -3.75
CA ASP A 144 -16.63 -6.46 -2.97
C ASP A 144 -16.26 -6.63 -1.49
N GLN A 145 -14.99 -6.48 -1.14
CA GLN A 145 -14.50 -6.65 0.22
C GLN A 145 -14.10 -5.28 0.80
N PRO A 146 -15.01 -4.60 1.53
CA PRO A 146 -14.61 -3.45 2.34
C PRO A 146 -13.57 -3.87 3.38
N LEU A 147 -12.79 -2.89 3.81
CA LEU A 147 -11.86 -3.04 4.91
C LEU A 147 -12.05 -1.88 5.89
N GLY A 148 -11.74 -2.14 7.16
CA GLY A 148 -11.62 -1.15 8.21
C GLY A 148 -10.16 -0.77 8.40
N ALA A 149 -9.92 0.32 9.11
CA ALA A 149 -8.60 0.66 9.59
C ALA A 149 -8.68 1.31 10.97
N CYS A 150 -7.70 1.02 11.81
CA CYS A 150 -7.53 1.65 13.10
C CYS A 150 -6.04 1.79 13.41
N ARG A 151 -5.74 2.61 14.41
CA ARG A 151 -4.42 2.74 15.00
C ARG A 151 -4.45 2.17 16.42
N ILE A 152 -3.46 1.37 16.79
CA ILE A 152 -3.30 0.85 18.14
C ILE A 152 -2.03 1.44 18.75
N GLY A 153 -2.18 2.07 19.90
CA GLY A 153 -1.07 2.56 20.71
C GLY A 153 -0.83 1.67 21.93
N LEU A 154 0.30 1.88 22.60
CA LEU A 154 0.59 1.29 23.92
C LEU A 154 1.00 2.43 24.87
N SER A 155 0.16 2.69 25.87
CA SER A 155 0.39 3.72 26.89
C SER A 155 0.14 3.13 28.28
N ASP A 156 1.03 3.40 29.23
CA ASP A 156 0.96 2.87 30.60
C ASP A 156 0.76 1.34 30.72
N GLY A 157 1.25 0.60 29.72
CA GLY A 157 1.13 -0.86 29.64
C GLY A 157 -0.19 -1.37 29.04
N GLU A 158 -1.09 -0.48 28.64
CA GLU A 158 -2.41 -0.80 28.10
C GLU A 158 -2.51 -0.42 26.62
N LEU A 159 -3.20 -1.26 25.84
CA LEU A 159 -3.47 -0.99 24.43
C LEU A 159 -4.57 0.06 24.29
N VAL A 160 -4.34 1.05 23.41
CA VAL A 160 -5.26 2.17 23.18
C VAL A 160 -5.71 2.17 21.72
N VAL A 161 -7.01 2.18 21.47
CA VAL A 161 -7.59 2.30 20.13
C VAL A 161 -7.66 3.76 19.70
N ASN A 162 -7.14 4.04 18.51
CA ASN A 162 -7.03 5.37 17.90
C ASN A 162 -6.45 6.42 18.87
N PRO A 163 -5.21 6.22 19.37
CA PRO A 163 -4.56 7.22 20.21
C PRO A 163 -4.42 8.54 19.45
N THR A 164 -4.54 9.64 20.19
CA THR A 164 -4.27 10.99 19.68
C THR A 164 -2.81 11.13 19.25
N PHE A 165 -2.47 12.23 18.57
CA PHE A 165 -1.06 12.54 18.25
C PHE A 165 -0.15 12.52 19.49
N GLU A 166 -0.60 13.09 20.61
CA GLU A 166 0.17 13.17 21.85
C GLU A 166 0.38 11.79 22.50
N GLU A 167 -0.67 10.97 22.57
CA GLU A 167 -0.59 9.60 23.09
C GLU A 167 0.30 8.71 22.21
N SER A 168 0.24 8.89 20.88
CA SER A 168 1.09 8.14 19.95
C SER A 168 2.57 8.51 20.07
N GLU A 169 2.87 9.80 20.27
CA GLU A 169 4.25 10.29 20.40
C GLU A 169 4.87 9.91 21.76
N SER A 170 4.08 9.93 22.83
CA SER A 170 4.53 9.55 24.16
C SER A 170 4.59 8.02 24.36
N GLY A 171 3.71 7.29 23.68
CA GLY A 171 3.56 5.83 23.78
C GLY A 171 4.76 5.01 23.29
N LEU A 172 4.67 3.70 23.53
CA LEU A 172 5.70 2.72 23.17
C LEU A 172 5.41 2.00 21.84
N LEU A 173 4.16 2.04 21.39
CA LEU A 173 3.69 1.42 20.15
C LEU A 173 2.86 2.43 19.37
N ASP A 174 3.04 2.42 18.06
CA ASP A 174 2.22 3.10 17.09
C ASP A 174 1.98 2.17 15.89
N LEU A 175 0.82 1.52 15.88
CA LEU A 175 0.49 0.44 14.95
C LEU A 175 -0.76 0.77 14.14
N VAL A 176 -0.61 1.05 12.85
CA VAL A 176 -1.74 1.19 11.92
C VAL A 176 -2.02 -0.16 11.26
N VAL A 177 -3.26 -0.62 11.38
CA VAL A 177 -3.70 -1.90 10.83
C VAL A 177 -4.94 -1.67 9.98
N ALA A 178 -4.91 -2.20 8.75
CA ALA A 178 -6.07 -2.25 7.88
C ALA A 178 -6.40 -3.71 7.54
N GLY A 179 -7.68 -4.07 7.60
CA GLY A 179 -8.12 -5.44 7.41
C GLY A 179 -9.62 -5.60 7.18
N THR A 180 -10.02 -6.79 6.78
CA THR A 180 -11.43 -7.13 6.50
C THR A 180 -12.21 -7.55 7.75
N GLY A 181 -11.56 -7.58 8.91
CA GLY A 181 -12.05 -8.17 10.16
C GLY A 181 -11.62 -9.63 10.32
N ASP A 182 -11.59 -10.39 9.23
CA ASP A 182 -11.12 -11.79 9.21
C ASP A 182 -9.63 -11.91 8.83
N ALA A 183 -9.10 -10.92 8.12
CA ALA A 183 -7.74 -10.96 7.60
C ALA A 183 -7.08 -9.58 7.67
N VAL A 184 -5.85 -9.58 8.18
CA VAL A 184 -4.95 -8.43 8.14
C VAL A 184 -4.46 -8.24 6.71
N MET A 185 -4.75 -7.08 6.13
CA MET A 185 -4.32 -6.73 4.76
C MET A 185 -3.07 -5.87 4.76
N MET A 186 -2.89 -5.02 5.78
CA MET A 186 -1.75 -4.13 5.90
C MET A 186 -1.46 -3.83 7.36
N VAL A 187 -0.17 -3.79 7.68
CA VAL A 187 0.38 -3.32 8.95
C VAL A 187 1.49 -2.32 8.67
N GLU A 188 1.47 -1.20 9.38
CA GLU A 188 2.57 -0.25 9.50
C GLU A 188 2.80 0.03 10.99
N ALA A 189 4.04 -0.06 11.46
CA ALA A 189 4.34 -0.02 12.89
C ALA A 189 5.59 0.80 13.20
N GLY A 190 5.52 1.62 14.24
CA GLY A 190 6.66 2.13 15.00
C GLY A 190 6.58 1.62 16.44
N ALA A 191 7.69 1.13 16.99
CA ALA A 191 7.72 0.61 18.35
C ALA A 191 9.05 0.91 19.06
N ARG A 192 9.00 1.08 20.38
CA ARG A 192 10.15 1.26 21.26
C ARG A 192 10.46 -0.07 21.97
N GLU A 193 11.02 -1.01 21.22
CA GLU A 193 11.44 -2.34 21.72
C GLU A 193 10.29 -3.09 22.46
N VAL A 194 9.09 -3.06 21.88
CA VAL A 194 7.90 -3.75 22.40
C VAL A 194 8.01 -5.26 22.13
N ASN A 195 7.60 -6.08 23.12
CA ASN A 195 7.59 -7.54 23.01
C ASN A 195 6.65 -8.03 21.90
N GLU A 196 6.99 -9.16 21.27
CA GLU A 196 6.21 -9.74 20.20
C GLU A 196 4.78 -10.11 20.61
N GLU A 197 4.58 -10.59 21.84
CA GLU A 197 3.24 -10.94 22.38
C GLU A 197 2.30 -9.73 22.37
N VAL A 198 2.78 -8.55 22.78
CA VAL A 198 1.99 -7.32 22.78
C VAL A 198 1.64 -6.87 21.36
N ILE A 199 2.51 -7.12 20.38
CA ILE A 199 2.22 -6.85 18.96
C ILE A 199 1.10 -7.78 18.46
N VAL A 200 1.09 -9.04 18.87
CA VAL A 200 0.01 -9.99 18.53
C VAL A 200 -1.31 -9.52 19.14
N ASP A 201 -1.33 -9.21 20.43
CA ASP A 201 -2.53 -8.70 21.11
C ASP A 201 -3.06 -7.42 20.45
N ALA A 202 -2.16 -6.52 20.04
CA ALA A 202 -2.51 -5.30 19.31
C ALA A 202 -3.13 -5.59 17.93
N LEU A 203 -2.63 -6.60 17.21
CA LEU A 203 -3.19 -7.00 15.92
C LEU A 203 -4.57 -7.65 16.06
N GLU A 204 -4.78 -8.44 17.11
CA GLU A 204 -6.09 -9.06 17.41
C GLU A 204 -7.14 -7.98 17.74
N LEU A 205 -6.81 -7.06 18.66
CA LEU A 205 -7.66 -5.92 18.98
C LEU A 205 -7.97 -5.07 17.74
N ALA A 206 -6.98 -4.85 16.88
CA ALA A 206 -7.18 -4.10 15.65
C ALA A 206 -8.14 -4.81 14.68
N GLN A 207 -8.09 -6.14 14.57
CA GLN A 207 -9.02 -6.87 13.71
C GLN A 207 -10.46 -6.81 14.22
N GLU A 208 -10.67 -6.86 15.54
CA GLU A 208 -12.00 -6.68 16.13
C GLU A 208 -12.59 -5.32 15.76
N VAL A 209 -11.82 -4.24 15.99
CA VAL A 209 -12.23 -2.87 15.64
C VAL A 209 -12.48 -2.74 14.14
N ASN A 210 -11.57 -3.26 13.31
CA ASN A 210 -11.71 -3.20 11.85
C ASN A 210 -12.93 -3.97 11.35
N GLY A 211 -13.27 -5.11 11.95
CA GLY A 211 -14.47 -5.88 11.64
C GLY A 211 -15.76 -5.06 11.89
N ALA A 212 -15.83 -4.38 13.02
CA ALA A 212 -16.97 -3.51 13.32
C ALA A 212 -17.11 -2.33 12.34
N ILE A 213 -15.99 -1.72 11.92
CA ILE A 213 -15.98 -0.67 10.88
C ILE A 213 -16.42 -1.24 9.52
N VAL A 214 -15.96 -2.45 9.17
CA VAL A 214 -16.37 -3.15 7.95
C VAL A 214 -17.89 -3.35 7.92
N ASP A 215 -18.49 -3.72 9.04
CA ASP A 215 -19.94 -3.92 9.13
C ASP A 215 -20.71 -2.61 8.96
N LEU A 216 -20.20 -1.49 9.49
CA LEU A 216 -20.77 -0.15 9.22
C LEU A 216 -20.71 0.20 7.71
N ILE A 217 -19.59 -0.10 7.05
CA ILE A 217 -19.45 0.14 5.60
C ILE A 217 -20.38 -0.77 4.80
N ARG A 218 -20.61 -2.02 5.23
CA ARG A 218 -21.59 -2.94 4.62
C ARG A 218 -23.00 -2.42 4.78
N GLU A 219 -23.39 -1.95 5.96
CA GLU A 219 -24.69 -1.30 6.20
C GLU A 219 -24.88 -0.09 5.26
N MET A 220 -23.84 0.73 5.11
CA MET A 220 -23.85 1.84 4.18
C MET A 220 -24.08 1.38 2.74
N ARG A 221 -23.37 0.34 2.29
CA ARG A 221 -23.57 -0.24 0.95
C ARG A 221 -25.01 -0.71 0.74
N GLU A 222 -25.60 -1.39 1.71
CA GLU A 222 -26.96 -1.91 1.60
C GLU A 222 -27.99 -0.81 1.39
N LYS A 223 -27.83 0.33 2.09
CA LYS A 223 -28.80 1.43 2.02
C LYS A 223 -28.61 2.36 0.81
N VAL A 224 -27.36 2.62 0.40
CA VAL A 224 -27.05 3.67 -0.59
C VAL A 224 -26.07 3.25 -1.69
N GLY A 225 -25.57 2.01 -1.66
CA GLY A 225 -24.61 1.50 -2.63
C GLY A 225 -25.19 1.37 -4.03
N LYS A 226 -24.36 1.68 -5.04
CA LYS A 226 -24.66 1.42 -6.44
C LYS A 226 -24.50 -0.07 -6.75
N GLN A 227 -25.24 -0.56 -7.74
CA GLN A 227 -25.03 -1.90 -8.27
C GLN A 227 -23.61 -2.00 -8.85
N LYS A 228 -22.86 -3.03 -8.46
CA LYS A 228 -21.52 -3.30 -8.99
C LYS A 228 -21.58 -3.58 -10.49
N ARG A 229 -20.70 -2.95 -11.26
CA ARG A 229 -20.52 -3.25 -12.68
C ARG A 229 -19.98 -4.68 -12.81
N ALA A 230 -20.51 -5.44 -13.77
CA ALA A 230 -20.05 -6.80 -14.00
C ALA A 230 -18.59 -6.77 -14.49
N PHE A 231 -17.75 -7.62 -13.90
CA PHE A 231 -16.40 -7.87 -14.37
C PHE A 231 -16.15 -9.38 -14.35
N GLU A 232 -15.94 -9.95 -15.53
CA GLU A 232 -15.47 -11.32 -15.69
C GLU A 232 -14.25 -11.32 -16.62
N PRO A 233 -13.18 -12.06 -16.29
CA PRO A 233 -12.13 -12.32 -17.26
C PRO A 233 -12.73 -12.93 -18.52
N GLY A 234 -12.58 -12.25 -19.67
CA GLY A 234 -13.24 -12.68 -20.91
C GLY A 234 -12.79 -14.09 -21.36
N PRO A 235 -13.62 -14.83 -22.12
CA PRO A 235 -13.33 -16.20 -22.56
C PRO A 235 -11.96 -16.39 -23.25
N ALA A 236 -11.44 -15.35 -23.89
CA ALA A 236 -10.12 -15.33 -24.52
C ALA A 236 -8.96 -15.45 -23.52
N ALA A 237 -9.10 -14.88 -22.31
CA ALA A 237 -8.09 -15.00 -21.26
C ALA A 237 -8.02 -16.44 -20.72
N ALA A 238 -9.19 -17.04 -20.43
CA ALA A 238 -9.26 -18.43 -19.97
C ALA A 238 -8.73 -19.43 -21.02
N ALA A 239 -8.96 -19.17 -22.31
CA ALA A 239 -8.39 -19.99 -23.39
C ALA A 239 -6.86 -19.88 -23.45
N ALA A 240 -6.32 -18.66 -23.33
CA ALA A 240 -4.87 -18.43 -23.29
C ALA A 240 -4.23 -19.10 -22.06
N GLU A 241 -4.85 -19.00 -20.88
CA GLU A 241 -4.36 -19.65 -19.65
C GLU A 241 -4.24 -21.17 -19.79
N ARG A 242 -5.24 -21.83 -20.40
CA ARG A 242 -5.18 -23.27 -20.68
C ARG A 242 -4.07 -23.62 -21.66
N ALA A 243 -4.00 -22.91 -22.78
CA ALA A 243 -2.99 -23.15 -23.81
C ALA A 243 -1.56 -22.92 -23.27
N THR A 244 -1.36 -21.88 -22.46
CA THR A 244 -0.08 -21.62 -21.78
C THR A 244 0.29 -22.78 -20.86
N ARG A 245 -0.62 -23.24 -20.01
CA ARG A 245 -0.36 -24.36 -19.09
C ARG A 245 0.05 -25.64 -19.83
N GLU A 246 -0.65 -25.96 -20.93
CA GLU A 246 -0.35 -27.12 -21.77
C GLU A 246 1.01 -26.98 -22.47
N PHE A 247 1.34 -25.80 -22.99
CA PHE A 247 2.61 -25.54 -23.66
C PHE A 247 3.81 -25.62 -22.70
N LEU A 248 3.67 -25.03 -21.51
CA LEU A 248 4.77 -24.93 -20.56
C LEU A 248 5.13 -26.29 -19.98
N GLY A 249 4.15 -27.14 -19.65
CA GLY A 249 4.39 -28.39 -18.93
C GLY A 249 5.30 -28.16 -17.71
N ASP A 250 6.40 -28.91 -17.62
CA ASP A 250 7.38 -28.79 -16.52
C ASP A 250 8.50 -27.77 -16.76
N SER A 251 8.51 -27.05 -17.89
CA SER A 251 9.63 -26.18 -18.27
C SER A 251 9.93 -25.12 -17.21
N VAL A 252 8.90 -24.44 -16.68
CA VAL A 252 9.04 -23.43 -15.64
C VAL A 252 9.59 -24.03 -14.35
N ARG A 253 9.07 -25.19 -13.92
CA ARG A 253 9.57 -25.89 -12.72
C ARG A 253 11.04 -26.27 -12.86
N LYS A 254 11.45 -26.77 -14.03
CA LYS A 254 12.84 -27.12 -14.32
C LYS A 254 13.75 -25.89 -14.32
N ALA A 255 13.31 -24.78 -14.92
CA ALA A 255 14.06 -23.52 -14.93
C ALA A 255 14.25 -22.96 -13.52
N LEU A 256 13.20 -22.98 -12.68
CA LEU A 256 13.27 -22.52 -11.29
C LEU A 256 14.10 -23.44 -10.39
N ALA A 257 14.14 -24.75 -10.69
CA ALA A 257 14.91 -25.72 -9.93
C ALA A 257 16.41 -25.74 -10.31
N ALA A 258 16.78 -25.17 -11.46
CA ALA A 258 18.14 -25.15 -11.95
C ALA A 258 19.05 -24.31 -11.03
N PRO A 259 20.28 -24.75 -10.74
CA PRO A 259 21.24 -23.94 -10.00
C PRO A 259 21.58 -22.66 -10.78
N GLY A 260 21.60 -21.52 -10.10
CA GLY A 260 21.96 -20.25 -10.72
C GLY A 260 21.64 -19.03 -9.87
N ASP A 261 22.21 -17.89 -10.26
CA ASP A 261 21.89 -16.59 -9.70
C ASP A 261 20.57 -16.04 -10.26
N LYS A 262 20.16 -14.86 -9.79
CA LYS A 262 18.94 -14.21 -10.26
C LYS A 262 18.94 -13.99 -11.78
N GLN A 263 20.07 -13.58 -12.34
CA GLN A 263 20.18 -13.27 -13.76
C GLN A 263 19.99 -14.51 -14.63
N THR A 264 20.60 -15.64 -14.23
CA THR A 264 20.47 -16.92 -14.93
C THR A 264 19.01 -17.39 -14.99
N ARG A 265 18.28 -17.28 -13.86
CA ARG A 265 16.84 -17.61 -13.83
C ARG A 265 16.01 -16.69 -14.71
N GLN A 266 16.28 -15.37 -14.68
CA GLN A 266 15.56 -14.41 -15.51
C GLN A 266 15.76 -14.68 -17.00
N THR A 267 16.98 -15.01 -17.43
CA THR A 267 17.26 -15.37 -18.82
C THR A 267 16.49 -16.63 -19.23
N ALA A 268 16.49 -17.68 -18.40
CA ALA A 268 15.78 -18.92 -18.70
C ALA A 268 14.26 -18.71 -18.81
N LEU A 269 13.67 -17.90 -17.94
CA LEU A 269 12.25 -17.56 -17.99
C LEU A 269 11.92 -16.69 -19.22
N ALA A 270 12.79 -15.75 -19.59
CA ALA A 270 12.63 -14.94 -20.80
C ALA A 270 12.69 -15.78 -22.09
N GLU A 271 13.55 -16.80 -22.13
CA GLU A 271 13.59 -17.75 -23.26
C GLU A 271 12.31 -18.60 -23.36
N ILE A 272 11.76 -19.03 -22.21
CA ILE A 272 10.47 -19.74 -22.15
C ILE A 272 9.35 -18.83 -22.64
N GLU A 273 9.33 -17.56 -22.20
CA GLU A 273 8.35 -16.57 -22.63
C GLU A 273 8.41 -16.32 -24.13
N ALA A 274 9.61 -16.11 -24.68
CA ALA A 274 9.79 -15.88 -26.12
C ALA A 274 9.23 -17.04 -26.95
N ARG A 275 9.51 -18.29 -26.54
CA ARG A 275 8.98 -19.49 -27.21
C ARG A 275 7.47 -19.63 -27.08
N LEU A 276 6.91 -19.27 -25.92
CA LEU A 276 5.47 -19.28 -25.68
C LEU A 276 4.76 -18.28 -26.60
N VAL A 277 5.27 -17.06 -26.68
CA VAL A 277 4.70 -15.99 -27.53
C VAL A 277 4.88 -16.31 -29.00
N GLU A 278 6.02 -16.86 -29.42
CA GLU A 278 6.23 -17.32 -30.81
C GLU A 278 5.22 -18.42 -31.20
N ALA A 279 4.99 -19.39 -30.33
CA ALA A 279 4.11 -20.52 -30.62
C ALA A 279 2.62 -20.16 -30.60
N LEU A 280 2.19 -19.32 -29.65
CA LEU A 280 0.76 -19.09 -29.35
C LEU A 280 0.29 -17.66 -29.62
N GLY A 281 1.18 -16.69 -29.82
CA GLY A 281 0.84 -15.27 -29.97
C GLY A 281 0.03 -14.93 -31.23
N GLY A 282 0.03 -15.81 -32.24
CA GLY A 282 -0.85 -15.68 -33.41
C GLY A 282 -2.31 -16.04 -33.14
N ALA A 283 -2.57 -16.89 -32.14
CA ALA A 283 -3.91 -17.37 -31.78
C ALA A 283 -4.47 -16.72 -30.50
N HIS A 284 -3.58 -16.20 -29.64
CA HIS A 284 -3.93 -15.64 -28.34
C HIS A 284 -3.25 -14.28 -28.14
N ASN A 285 -3.89 -13.39 -27.40
CA ASN A 285 -3.30 -12.12 -27.01
C ASN A 285 -2.01 -12.37 -26.18
N PRO A 286 -0.85 -11.85 -26.60
CA PRO A 286 0.41 -12.00 -25.87
C PRO A 286 0.33 -11.60 -24.39
N ALA A 287 -0.42 -10.55 -24.04
CA ALA A 287 -0.57 -10.12 -22.65
C ALA A 287 -1.27 -11.17 -21.78
N HIS A 288 -2.21 -11.93 -22.34
CA HIS A 288 -2.84 -13.05 -21.62
C HIS A 288 -1.87 -14.22 -21.44
N LEU A 289 -1.02 -14.49 -22.45
CA LEU A 289 -0.01 -15.55 -22.39
C LEU A 289 1.06 -15.24 -21.34
N THR A 290 1.64 -14.03 -21.36
CA THR A 290 2.63 -13.57 -20.36
C THR A 290 2.02 -13.56 -18.96
N GLY A 291 0.80 -13.07 -18.80
CA GLY A 291 0.11 -13.11 -17.51
C GLY A 291 -0.09 -14.54 -16.99
N ALA A 292 -0.46 -15.48 -17.86
CA ALA A 292 -0.60 -16.89 -17.49
C ALA A 292 0.76 -17.55 -17.15
N LEU A 293 1.84 -17.18 -17.85
CA LEU A 293 3.20 -17.63 -17.53
C LEU A 293 3.61 -17.18 -16.12
N HIS A 294 3.37 -15.92 -15.77
CA HIS A 294 3.64 -15.40 -14.43
C HIS A 294 2.83 -16.13 -13.34
N ASP A 295 1.57 -16.46 -13.60
CA ASP A 295 0.75 -17.25 -12.68
C ASP A 295 1.32 -18.67 -12.47
N GLU A 296 1.80 -19.31 -13.53
CA GLU A 296 2.45 -20.63 -13.45
C GLU A 296 3.82 -20.57 -12.76
N GLU A 297 4.61 -19.52 -12.97
CA GLU A 297 5.84 -19.26 -12.22
C GLU A 297 5.56 -19.13 -10.73
N ALA A 298 4.60 -18.29 -10.35
CA ALA A 298 4.21 -18.10 -8.96
C ALA A 298 3.65 -19.38 -8.33
N ALA A 299 2.93 -20.21 -9.10
CA ALA A 299 2.46 -21.52 -8.64
C ALA A 299 3.61 -22.50 -8.42
N ALA A 300 4.56 -22.57 -9.35
CA ALA A 300 5.73 -23.44 -9.24
C ALA A 300 6.64 -23.08 -8.06
N ILE A 301 6.87 -21.78 -7.82
CA ILE A 301 7.64 -21.29 -6.66
C ILE A 301 6.94 -21.68 -5.35
N ARG A 302 5.62 -21.45 -5.25
CA ARG A 302 4.86 -21.82 -4.05
C ARG A 302 4.91 -23.31 -3.78
N ASP A 303 4.79 -24.13 -4.83
CA ASP A 303 4.82 -25.59 -4.70
C ASP A 303 6.18 -26.08 -4.18
N ALA A 304 7.28 -25.55 -4.73
CA ALA A 304 8.63 -25.89 -4.26
C ALA A 304 8.85 -25.49 -2.79
N ILE A 305 8.36 -24.32 -2.36
CA ILE A 305 8.48 -23.89 -0.98
C ILE A 305 7.64 -24.78 -0.05
N LEU A 306 6.38 -25.04 -0.39
CA LEU A 306 5.45 -25.76 0.49
C LEU A 306 5.73 -27.28 0.55
N ARG A 307 6.15 -27.89 -0.57
CA ARG A 307 6.34 -29.34 -0.66
C ARG A 307 7.79 -29.79 -0.54
N GLU A 308 8.72 -29.00 -1.07
CA GLU A 308 10.15 -29.35 -1.09
C GLU A 308 10.96 -28.58 -0.03
N ASN A 309 10.33 -27.66 0.70
CA ASN A 309 10.99 -26.77 1.67
C ASN A 309 12.17 -25.99 1.04
N ARG A 310 12.04 -25.67 -0.26
CA ARG A 310 13.13 -25.14 -1.09
C ARG A 310 12.71 -23.84 -1.77
N ARG A 311 13.51 -22.80 -1.57
CA ARG A 311 13.31 -21.49 -2.19
C ARG A 311 13.94 -21.43 -3.59
N PRO A 312 13.58 -20.43 -4.42
CA PRO A 312 14.16 -20.26 -5.77
C PRO A 312 15.69 -20.14 -5.81
N ASP A 313 16.31 -19.68 -4.72
CA ASP A 313 17.77 -19.58 -4.58
C ASP A 313 18.40 -20.76 -3.82
N GLY A 314 17.65 -21.85 -3.65
CA GLY A 314 18.12 -23.10 -3.04
C GLY A 314 18.12 -23.12 -1.50
N ARG A 315 17.90 -21.97 -0.86
CA ARG A 315 17.88 -21.87 0.62
C ARG A 315 16.63 -22.51 1.23
N ARG A 316 16.74 -22.87 2.51
CA ARG A 316 15.56 -23.19 3.34
C ARG A 316 14.79 -21.91 3.75
N PRO A 317 13.53 -22.01 4.21
CA PRO A 317 12.77 -20.85 4.68
C PRO A 317 13.43 -20.10 5.84
N ASP A 318 14.10 -20.82 6.74
CA ASP A 318 14.77 -20.30 7.93
C ASP A 318 16.21 -19.80 7.68
N GLU A 319 16.75 -20.02 6.48
CA GLU A 319 18.14 -19.72 6.16
C GLU A 319 18.31 -18.29 5.60
N ILE A 320 19.22 -17.53 6.20
CA ILE A 320 19.58 -16.17 5.77
C ILE A 320 20.68 -16.17 4.69
N ARG A 321 20.69 -15.14 3.84
CA ARG A 321 21.76 -14.95 2.83
C ARG A 321 23.08 -14.57 3.52
N PRO A 322 24.24 -14.82 2.87
CA PRO A 322 25.53 -14.33 3.35
C PRO A 322 25.51 -12.83 3.66
N LEU A 323 26.15 -12.46 4.76
CA LEU A 323 26.22 -11.09 5.26
C LEU A 323 27.65 -10.57 5.16
N SER A 324 27.80 -9.31 4.77
CA SER A 324 29.04 -8.56 4.95
C SER A 324 28.75 -7.13 5.36
N SER A 325 29.68 -6.56 6.12
CA SER A 325 29.58 -5.19 6.61
C SER A 325 30.96 -4.55 6.65
N GLU A 326 31.05 -3.32 6.16
CA GLU A 326 32.25 -2.49 6.23
C GLU A 326 31.87 -1.09 6.72
N THR A 327 32.75 -0.46 7.49
CA THR A 327 32.52 0.88 8.06
C THR A 327 33.67 1.82 7.71
N GLY A 328 33.39 3.12 7.55
CA GLY A 328 34.42 4.12 7.28
C GLY A 328 34.92 4.14 5.83
N LEU A 329 34.09 3.72 4.88
CA LEU A 329 34.44 3.72 3.44
C LEU A 329 34.63 5.12 2.86
N LEU A 330 33.76 6.06 3.24
CA LEU A 330 33.71 7.38 2.62
C LEU A 330 34.63 8.36 3.37
N PRO A 331 35.62 8.99 2.70
CA PRO A 331 36.71 9.70 3.38
C PRO A 331 36.34 11.06 3.98
N ARG A 332 35.15 11.61 3.67
CA ARG A 332 34.77 13.00 4.02
C ARG A 332 33.44 13.13 4.76
N VAL A 333 32.72 12.04 4.98
CA VAL A 333 31.45 12.05 5.72
C VAL A 333 31.70 11.79 7.20
N HIS A 334 30.78 12.17 8.08
CA HIS A 334 30.93 11.94 9.52
C HIS A 334 30.91 10.46 9.88
N GLY A 335 30.11 9.66 9.17
CA GLY A 335 30.16 8.21 9.25
C GLY A 335 29.61 7.57 7.99
N SER A 336 30.10 6.37 7.67
CA SER A 336 29.61 5.56 6.54
C SER A 336 29.66 4.09 6.86
N ALA A 337 28.72 3.34 6.28
CA ALA A 337 28.69 1.89 6.33
C ALA A 337 28.20 1.33 5.00
N LEU A 338 28.82 0.23 4.56
CA LEU A 338 28.37 -0.60 3.45
C LEU A 338 27.88 -1.92 4.04
N PHE A 339 26.60 -2.20 3.89
CA PHE A 339 26.00 -3.45 4.33
C PHE A 339 25.52 -4.25 3.12
N THR A 340 25.88 -5.53 3.05
CA THR A 340 25.46 -6.44 1.99
C THR A 340 24.81 -7.69 2.57
N ARG A 341 23.66 -8.06 2.03
CA ARG A 341 22.93 -9.30 2.33
C ARG A 341 22.59 -10.02 1.03
N GLY A 342 23.43 -10.98 0.65
CA GLY A 342 23.41 -11.61 -0.68
C GLY A 342 23.53 -10.57 -1.79
N GLU A 343 22.58 -10.52 -2.72
CA GLU A 343 22.56 -9.57 -3.85
C GLU A 343 22.01 -8.18 -3.48
N THR A 344 21.63 -7.93 -2.22
CA THR A 344 21.14 -6.61 -1.78
C THR A 344 22.25 -5.87 -1.05
N GLN A 345 22.60 -4.68 -1.51
CA GLN A 345 23.64 -3.84 -0.92
C GLN A 345 23.10 -2.44 -0.61
N VAL A 346 23.49 -1.88 0.54
CA VAL A 346 23.12 -0.54 1.00
C VAL A 346 24.36 0.20 1.45
N LEU A 347 24.62 1.36 0.85
CA LEU A 347 25.60 2.33 1.34
C LEU A 347 24.85 3.41 2.13
N SER A 348 25.13 3.50 3.43
CA SER A 348 24.59 4.51 4.33
C SER A 348 25.65 5.53 4.71
N SER A 349 25.26 6.79 4.81
CA SER A 349 26.09 7.85 5.39
C SER A 349 25.32 8.58 6.48
N VAL A 350 26.03 9.01 7.52
CA VAL A 350 25.48 9.85 8.59
C VAL A 350 26.17 11.20 8.57
N THR A 351 25.38 12.24 8.78
CA THR A 351 25.84 13.63 8.87
C THR A 351 25.28 14.25 10.15
N LEU A 352 26.17 14.70 11.02
CA LEU A 352 25.82 15.51 12.19
C LEU A 352 25.78 16.99 11.80
N ALA A 353 24.82 17.71 12.35
CA ALA A 353 24.61 19.13 12.09
C ALA A 353 24.14 19.83 13.37
N SER A 354 24.09 21.17 13.35
CA SER A 354 23.62 21.95 14.49
C SER A 354 22.10 21.85 14.62
N LEU A 355 21.55 22.24 15.79
CA LEU A 355 20.08 22.32 15.95
C LEU A 355 19.44 23.32 14.99
N GLY A 356 20.20 24.30 14.48
CA GLY A 356 19.72 25.25 13.48
C GLY A 356 19.42 24.62 12.11
N ASP A 357 19.97 23.42 11.86
CA ASP A 357 19.77 22.66 10.61
C ASP A 357 18.59 21.68 10.69
N ALA A 358 17.82 21.69 11.79
CA ALA A 358 16.59 20.93 11.92
C ALA A 358 15.59 21.32 10.81
N GLN A 359 14.96 20.32 10.21
CA GLN A 359 14.00 20.56 9.13
C GLN A 359 12.72 21.14 9.74
N ARG A 360 12.34 22.35 9.34
CA ARG A 360 11.04 22.90 9.67
C ARG A 360 9.95 22.27 8.81
N LEU A 361 8.86 21.88 9.45
CA LEU A 361 7.68 21.33 8.80
C LEU A 361 6.60 22.39 8.69
N ASP A 362 5.96 22.46 7.53
CA ASP A 362 4.74 23.23 7.30
C ASP A 362 3.69 22.26 6.74
N THR A 363 3.11 21.44 7.63
CA THR A 363 2.09 20.42 7.33
C THR A 363 0.88 20.57 8.26
N LEU A 364 -0.13 19.71 8.10
CA LEU A 364 -1.28 19.66 9.01
C LEU A 364 -0.94 19.03 10.36
N SER A 365 0.18 18.32 10.45
CA SER A 365 0.67 17.69 11.67
C SER A 365 0.88 18.71 12.81
N PRO A 366 0.70 18.30 14.08
CA PRO A 366 1.14 19.10 15.22
C PRO A 366 2.67 19.32 15.23
N GLN A 367 3.45 18.40 14.66
CA GLN A 367 4.91 18.51 14.60
C GLN A 367 5.37 19.66 13.70
N THR A 368 6.28 20.49 14.22
CA THR A 368 6.81 21.67 13.51
C THR A 368 8.26 21.52 13.08
N GLU A 369 9.00 20.54 13.61
CA GLU A 369 10.40 20.29 13.27
C GLU A 369 10.77 18.81 13.28
N LYS A 370 11.70 18.39 12.41
CA LYS A 370 12.36 17.08 12.46
C LYS A 370 13.86 17.25 12.70
N ARG A 371 14.37 16.53 13.69
CA ARG A 371 15.81 16.48 14.04
C ARG A 371 16.53 15.28 13.45
N PHE A 372 15.81 14.17 13.30
CA PHE A 372 16.30 12.99 12.63
C PHE A 372 15.75 12.95 11.21
N LEU A 373 16.65 12.86 10.23
CA LEU A 373 16.33 12.83 8.81
C LEU A 373 16.85 11.53 8.23
N HIS A 374 15.95 10.76 7.60
CA HIS A 374 16.30 9.53 6.91
C HIS A 374 15.85 9.65 5.46
N HIS A 375 16.83 9.66 4.54
CA HIS A 375 16.59 9.75 3.11
C HIS A 375 16.98 8.44 2.44
N TYR A 376 16.04 7.86 1.69
CA TYR A 376 16.24 6.63 0.94
C TYR A 376 16.31 6.94 -0.55
N ASN A 377 17.35 6.46 -1.23
CA ASN A 377 17.54 6.63 -2.66
C ASN A 377 17.61 5.26 -3.33
N PHE A 378 16.79 5.04 -4.36
CA PHE A 378 16.76 3.80 -5.12
C PHE A 378 17.05 4.04 -6.60
N PRO A 379 18.34 4.12 -6.99
CA PRO A 379 18.73 4.41 -8.36
C PRO A 379 18.51 3.19 -9.28
N PRO A 380 18.25 3.39 -10.57
CA PRO A 380 17.90 2.30 -11.49
C PRO A 380 19.05 1.30 -11.73
N TYR A 381 20.30 1.74 -11.54
CA TYR A 381 21.46 0.84 -11.59
C TYR A 381 21.44 -0.20 -10.46
N SER A 382 20.68 0.00 -9.38
CA SER A 382 20.55 -0.99 -8.29
C SER A 382 19.86 -2.27 -8.74
N THR A 383 19.08 -2.21 -9.83
CA THR A 383 18.47 -3.38 -10.48
C THR A 383 19.02 -3.64 -11.88
N GLY A 384 20.08 -2.94 -12.29
CA GLY A 384 20.69 -3.07 -13.63
C GLY A 384 19.84 -2.47 -14.75
N GLU A 385 18.93 -1.56 -14.45
CA GLU A 385 17.99 -1.00 -15.41
C GLU A 385 18.35 0.43 -15.84
N VAL A 386 17.79 0.87 -16.97
CA VAL A 386 17.89 2.25 -17.46
C VAL A 386 16.54 2.93 -17.24
N ARG A 387 16.50 3.92 -16.34
CA ARG A 387 15.31 4.78 -16.11
C ARG A 387 15.73 6.23 -15.86
N ARG A 388 14.80 7.17 -16.01
CA ARG A 388 15.04 8.57 -15.63
C ARG A 388 15.26 8.66 -14.11
N MET A 389 16.28 9.41 -13.71
CA MET A 389 16.49 9.77 -12.30
C MET A 389 15.41 10.79 -11.89
N GLY A 390 14.48 10.36 -11.06
CA GLY A 390 13.50 11.24 -10.42
C GLY A 390 14.02 11.78 -9.09
N THR A 391 13.45 12.89 -8.63
CA THR A 391 13.59 13.34 -7.25
C THR A 391 12.34 12.90 -6.49
N GLY A 392 12.48 11.85 -5.66
CA GLY A 392 11.56 11.44 -4.60
C GLY A 392 10.10 11.25 -5.01
#